data_AF-A0AA43RV87-F1
#
_entry.id   AF-A0AA43RV87-F1
#
_cell.length_a   1.000
_cell.length_b   1.000
_cell.length_c   1.000
_cell.angle_alpha   90.00
_cell.angle_beta   90.00
_cell.angle_gamma   90.00
#
_symmetry.space_group_name_H-M   'P 1'
#
loop_
_entity.id
_entity.type
_entity.pdbx_description
1 polymer ?
#
loop_
_entity_poly.entity_id
_entity_poly.type
_entity_poly.pdbx_seq_one_letter_code
_entity_poly.pdbx_strand_id
1 'polypeptide(L)'
;MTHSLLDKIPEVEVLKNEFKDFNISVVEVDTLHNAIVTFALFPDENLLKDNWGKITSSIVACIQGQIDNVFIKWNLYLLLLCKTGVSKEIKYEIENDKFCCRKIVIENFLKEDFSDQVKRTLISSKVTMEDISVENTGSNSSVDYMGQTPLWDTIKNSQITSGKNKDNNDTKTILKQILQNYENKES
;
A
#
# COMPACT_ATOMS: atom_id res chain seq x y z
N MET A 1 -11.90 -15.33 8.70
CA MET A 1 -10.55 -14.78 8.90
C MET A 1 -10.30 -14.64 10.38
N THR A 2 -9.25 -15.27 10.88
CA THR A 2 -8.76 -15.06 12.25
C THR A 2 -7.94 -13.77 12.24
N HIS A 3 -8.31 -12.83 13.10
CA HIS A 3 -7.48 -11.67 13.41
C HIS A 3 -7.07 -11.85 14.86
N SER A 4 -5.77 -11.93 15.11
CA SER A 4 -5.24 -11.94 16.46
C SER A 4 -4.95 -10.50 16.86
N LEU A 5 -5.58 -10.04 17.94
CA LEU A 5 -5.21 -8.77 18.55
C LEU A 5 -3.81 -8.93 19.18
N LEU A 6 -2.87 -8.12 18.72
CA LEU A 6 -1.54 -8.04 19.30
C LEU A 6 -1.50 -7.14 20.55
N ASP A 7 -2.66 -6.80 21.12
CA ASP A 7 -2.78 -5.91 22.28
C ASP A 7 -2.05 -6.43 23.54
N LYS A 8 -1.57 -7.68 23.53
CA LYS A 8 -0.79 -8.31 24.60
C LYS A 8 0.72 -8.38 24.32
N ILE A 9 1.20 -7.79 23.23
CA ILE A 9 2.64 -7.69 22.94
C ILE A 9 3.23 -6.53 23.76
N PRO A 10 4.30 -6.75 24.56
CA PRO A 10 4.90 -5.71 25.41
C PRO A 10 5.23 -4.41 24.67
N GLU A 11 5.70 -4.52 23.44
CA GLU A 11 6.07 -3.41 22.57
C GLU A 11 4.86 -2.55 22.16
N VAL A 12 3.67 -3.16 22.07
CA VAL A 12 2.41 -2.45 21.82
C VAL A 12 1.95 -1.68 23.05
N GLU A 13 2.18 -2.22 24.25
CA GLU A 13 1.92 -1.50 25.51
C GLU A 13 2.85 -0.29 25.66
N VAL A 14 4.11 -0.39 25.24
CA VAL A 14 5.05 0.75 25.22
C VAL A 14 4.50 1.87 24.35
N LEU A 15 4.03 1.58 23.14
CA LEU A 15 3.43 2.58 22.25
C LEU A 15 2.20 3.24 22.88
N LYS A 16 1.30 2.46 23.49
CA LYS A 16 0.11 3.00 24.17
C LYS A 16 0.48 3.88 25.36
N ASN A 17 1.56 3.57 26.07
CA ASN A 17 2.03 4.35 27.21
C ASN A 17 2.74 5.64 26.79
N GLU A 18 3.44 5.62 25.66
CA GLU A 18 4.11 6.78 25.07
C GLU A 18 3.10 7.81 24.54
N PHE A 19 2.04 7.34 23.89
CA PHE A 19 1.03 8.19 23.25
C PHE A 19 -0.31 8.11 23.98
N LYS A 20 -0.51 8.99 24.96
CA LYS A 20 -1.75 9.05 25.76
C LYS A 20 -2.82 9.98 25.20
N ASP A 21 -2.44 10.90 24.33
CA ASP A 21 -3.34 11.92 23.77
C ASP A 21 -4.24 11.37 22.65
N PHE A 22 -3.95 10.16 22.18
CA PHE A 22 -4.70 9.48 21.12
C PHE A 22 -4.65 7.95 21.30
N ASN A 23 -5.61 7.24 20.71
CA ASN A 23 -5.71 5.79 20.90
C ASN A 23 -4.86 5.05 19.87
N ILE A 24 -4.09 4.06 20.33
CA ILE A 24 -3.30 3.17 19.46
C ILE A 24 -3.77 1.71 19.64
N SER A 25 -3.84 0.97 18.54
CA SER A 25 -4.01 -0.49 18.57
C SER A 25 -3.21 -1.16 17.46
N VAL A 26 -2.76 -2.38 17.68
CA VAL A 26 -1.99 -3.15 16.69
C VAL A 26 -2.66 -4.50 16.47
N VAL A 27 -2.81 -4.88 15.21
CA VAL A 27 -3.50 -6.10 14.79
C VAL A 27 -2.62 -6.87 13.82
N GLU A 28 -2.47 -8.17 14.06
CA GLU A 28 -1.90 -9.10 13.08
C GLU A 28 -3.02 -9.63 12.19
N VAL A 29 -2.75 -9.63 10.89
CA VAL A 29 -3.67 -10.09 9.87
C VAL A 29 -3.04 -11.31 9.23
N ASP A 30 -3.59 -12.49 9.51
CA ASP A 30 -3.09 -13.77 8.96
C ASP A 30 -3.19 -13.81 7.42
N THR A 31 -4.13 -13.06 6.84
CA THR A 31 -4.22 -12.85 5.39
C THR A 31 -3.18 -11.83 4.93
N LEU A 32 -2.77 -11.90 3.65
CA LEU A 32 -1.72 -11.02 3.09
C LEU A 32 -0.30 -11.28 3.63
N HIS A 33 0.08 -12.56 3.84
CA HIS A 33 1.41 -12.95 4.33
C HIS A 33 1.76 -12.32 5.69
N ASN A 34 0.84 -12.43 6.66
CA ASN A 34 0.99 -11.93 8.03
C ASN A 34 1.27 -10.42 8.07
N ALA A 35 0.33 -9.61 7.58
CA ALA A 35 0.44 -8.17 7.64
C ALA A 35 0.24 -7.68 9.08
N ILE A 36 1.00 -6.65 9.48
CA ILE A 36 0.80 -5.99 10.78
C ILE A 36 0.22 -4.60 10.50
N VAL A 37 -0.94 -4.35 11.10
CA VAL A 37 -1.69 -3.10 10.93
C VAL A 37 -1.73 -2.38 12.25
N THR A 38 -1.05 -1.24 12.31
CA THR A 38 -1.14 -0.29 13.43
C THR A 38 -2.20 0.74 13.12
N PHE A 39 -3.06 1.03 14.09
CA PHE A 39 -4.04 2.08 14.00
C PHE A 39 -3.74 3.14 15.05
N ALA A 40 -3.86 4.41 14.67
CA ALA A 40 -3.78 5.54 15.59
C ALA A 40 -4.95 6.50 15.33
N LEU A 41 -5.79 6.70 16.34
CA LEU A 41 -7.01 7.50 16.27
C LEU A 41 -6.81 8.86 16.96
N PHE A 42 -6.67 9.90 16.15
CA PHE A 42 -6.47 11.28 16.56
C PHE A 42 -7.80 12.05 16.71
N PRO A 43 -7.89 12.93 17.72
CA PRO A 43 -9.05 13.78 17.92
C PRO A 43 -9.18 14.87 16.85
N ASP A 44 -8.05 15.36 16.33
CA ASP A 44 -8.01 16.44 15.33
C ASP A 44 -6.74 16.39 14.48
N GLU A 45 -6.73 17.21 13.43
CA GLU A 45 -5.63 17.34 12.48
C GLU A 45 -4.32 17.85 13.13
N ASN A 46 -4.40 18.75 14.12
CA ASN A 46 -3.20 19.32 14.72
C ASN A 46 -2.42 18.23 15.47
N LEU A 47 -3.12 17.42 16.26
CA LEU A 47 -2.48 16.33 16.98
C LEU A 47 -1.91 15.27 16.03
N LEU A 48 -2.60 15.00 14.92
CA LEU A 48 -2.10 14.11 13.86
C LEU A 48 -0.82 14.68 13.24
N LYS A 49 -0.81 15.95 12.86
CA LYS A 49 0.33 16.65 12.27
C LYS A 49 1.57 16.59 13.17
N ASP A 50 1.39 16.83 14.46
CA ASP A 50 2.48 16.93 15.42
C ASP A 50 3.08 15.57 15.84
N ASN A 51 2.37 14.47 15.57
CA ASN A 51 2.71 13.16 16.10
C ASN A 51 2.89 12.04 15.07
N TRP A 52 2.42 12.19 13.81
CA TRP A 52 2.52 11.10 12.82
C TRP A 52 3.99 10.65 12.56
N GLY A 53 4.95 11.58 12.59
CA GLY A 53 6.37 11.25 12.44
C GLY A 53 6.95 10.52 13.66
N LYS A 54 6.51 10.91 14.87
CA LYS A 54 6.95 10.30 16.13
C LYS A 54 6.45 8.86 16.25
N ILE A 55 5.16 8.63 15.96
CA ILE A 55 4.60 7.28 15.96
C ILE A 55 5.29 6.42 14.91
N THR A 56 5.59 6.95 13.72
CA THR A 56 6.31 6.20 12.69
C THR A 56 7.69 5.75 13.18
N SER A 57 8.44 6.64 13.83
CA SER A 57 9.75 6.31 14.42
C SER A 57 9.64 5.27 15.52
N SER A 58 8.60 5.36 16.34
CA SER A 58 8.34 4.41 17.44
C SER A 58 7.94 3.03 16.91
N ILE A 59 7.17 2.97 15.83
CA ILE A 59 6.85 1.71 15.13
C ILE A 59 8.12 1.05 14.60
N VAL A 60 9.10 1.81 14.09
CA VAL A 60 10.38 1.23 13.66
C VAL A 60 11.08 0.55 14.84
N ALA A 61 11.19 1.23 15.97
CA ALA A 61 11.92 0.74 17.14
C ALA A 61 11.21 -0.44 17.82
N CYS A 62 9.90 -0.31 18.04
CA CYS A 62 9.10 -1.25 18.82
C CYS A 62 8.59 -2.44 18.01
N ILE A 63 8.26 -2.25 16.73
CA ILE A 63 7.60 -3.28 15.91
C ILE A 63 8.54 -3.77 14.82
N GLN A 64 8.98 -2.89 13.91
CA GLN A 64 9.75 -3.30 12.74
C GLN A 64 11.11 -3.93 13.09
N GLY A 65 11.74 -3.44 14.16
CA GLY A 65 13.01 -3.97 14.68
C GLY A 65 12.92 -5.39 15.22
N GLN A 66 11.73 -5.82 15.68
CA GLN A 66 11.50 -7.16 16.25
C GLN A 66 11.11 -8.21 15.22
N ILE A 67 10.85 -7.79 13.97
CA ILE A 67 10.46 -8.71 12.90
C ILE A 67 11.73 -9.27 12.27
N ASP A 68 11.90 -10.59 12.24
CA ASP A 68 13.02 -11.21 11.51
C ASP A 68 12.70 -11.38 10.02
N ASN A 69 11.43 -11.65 9.72
CA ASN A 69 10.99 -11.91 8.37
C ASN A 69 10.90 -10.61 7.55
N VAL A 70 11.78 -10.49 6.56
CA VAL A 70 11.83 -9.34 5.65
C VAL A 70 10.47 -9.11 4.98
N PHE A 71 9.76 -10.14 4.53
CA PHE A 71 8.46 -9.99 3.88
C PHE A 71 7.40 -9.36 4.81
N ILE A 72 7.39 -9.73 6.09
CA ILE A 72 6.48 -9.12 7.07
C ILE A 72 6.84 -7.64 7.29
N LYS A 73 8.14 -7.27 7.28
CA LYS A 73 8.56 -5.85 7.32
C LYS A 73 8.01 -5.05 6.13
N TRP A 74 7.90 -5.68 4.96
CA TRP A 74 7.28 -5.07 3.79
C TRP A 74 5.77 -4.97 3.91
N ASN A 75 5.12 -5.74 4.80
CA ASN A 75 3.68 -5.77 5.00
C ASN A 75 3.25 -5.05 6.30
N LEU A 76 3.96 -3.97 6.63
CA LEU A 76 3.59 -3.06 7.70
C LEU A 76 2.68 -1.95 7.19
N TYR A 77 1.59 -1.71 7.91
CA TYR A 77 0.62 -0.66 7.62
C TYR A 77 0.40 0.20 8.86
N LEU A 78 0.26 1.51 8.64
CA LEU A 78 -0.14 2.49 9.63
C LEU A 78 -1.38 3.24 9.13
N LEU A 79 -2.52 2.99 9.78
CA LEU A 79 -3.77 3.69 9.53
C LEU A 79 -3.90 4.83 10.54
N LEU A 80 -3.84 6.06 10.05
CA LEU A 80 -3.97 7.30 10.82
C LEU A 80 -5.41 7.79 10.67
N LEU A 81 -6.24 7.57 11.68
CA LEU A 81 -7.64 7.97 11.69
C LEU A 81 -7.75 9.32 12.38
N CYS A 82 -8.43 10.27 11.75
CA CYS A 82 -8.67 11.59 12.31
C CYS A 82 -10.17 11.83 12.40
N LYS A 83 -10.66 12.26 13.57
CA LYS A 83 -12.09 12.57 13.74
C LYS A 83 -12.53 13.77 12.89
N THR A 84 -11.61 14.69 12.59
CA THR A 84 -11.86 15.87 11.74
C THR A 84 -11.40 15.64 10.30
N GLY A 85 -11.71 16.60 9.44
CA GLY A 85 -11.08 16.69 8.12
C GLY A 85 -9.56 16.85 8.23
N VAL A 86 -8.84 16.42 7.20
CA VAL A 86 -7.38 16.60 7.09
C VAL A 86 -7.09 17.30 5.78
N SER A 87 -6.30 18.37 5.84
CA SER A 87 -5.83 19.12 4.68
C SER A 87 -5.11 18.21 3.69
N LYS A 88 -5.23 18.56 2.41
CA LYS A 88 -4.66 17.76 1.32
C LYS A 88 -3.14 17.70 1.42
N GLU A 89 -2.54 18.78 1.88
CA GLU A 89 -1.09 18.93 2.06
C GLU A 89 -0.57 17.93 3.09
N ILE A 90 -1.17 17.89 4.29
CA ILE A 90 -0.77 16.96 5.36
C ILE A 90 -1.05 15.52 4.96
N LYS A 91 -2.20 15.25 4.35
CA LYS A 91 -2.54 13.92 3.85
C LYS A 91 -1.52 13.42 2.83
N TYR A 92 -1.17 14.27 1.85
CA TYR A 92 -0.19 13.94 0.82
C TYR A 92 1.20 13.72 1.42
N GLU A 93 1.62 14.57 2.36
CA GLU A 93 2.90 14.43 3.07
C GLU A 93 3.01 13.05 3.74
N ILE A 94 1.97 12.67 4.49
CA ILE A 94 1.93 11.41 5.23
C ILE A 94 1.89 10.19 4.30
N GLU A 95 0.96 10.17 3.34
CA GLU A 95 0.73 8.97 2.51
C GLU A 95 1.88 8.70 1.52
N ASN A 96 2.63 9.74 1.13
CA ASN A 96 3.81 9.58 0.27
C ASN A 96 5.12 9.36 1.03
N ASP A 97 5.11 9.50 2.35
CA ASP A 97 6.28 9.17 3.15
C ASP A 97 6.54 7.65 3.12
N LYS A 98 7.66 7.27 2.51
CA LYS A 98 8.06 5.87 2.31
C LYS A 98 8.76 5.27 3.52
N PHE A 99 8.97 6.04 4.59
CA PHE A 99 9.67 5.58 5.77
C PHE A 99 8.83 4.54 6.55
N CYS A 100 9.48 3.47 7.02
CA CYS A 100 8.95 2.40 7.87
C CYS A 100 7.86 1.49 7.26
N CYS A 101 6.75 2.04 6.80
CA CYS A 101 5.51 1.32 6.51
C CYS A 101 4.63 2.09 5.51
N ARG A 102 3.61 1.42 4.97
CA ARG A 102 2.57 2.08 4.16
C ARG A 102 1.63 2.83 5.09
N LYS A 103 1.42 4.12 4.81
CA LYS A 103 0.56 4.99 5.63
C LYS A 103 -0.72 5.32 4.88
N ILE A 104 -1.84 5.32 5.59
CA ILE A 104 -3.15 5.63 5.04
C ILE A 104 -3.85 6.58 6.01
N VAL A 105 -4.31 7.74 5.52
CA VAL A 105 -5.03 8.73 6.33
C VAL A 105 -6.53 8.58 6.09
N ILE A 106 -7.28 8.43 7.18
CA ILE A 106 -8.74 8.34 7.18
C ILE A 106 -9.28 9.55 7.94
N GLU A 107 -9.77 10.52 7.19
CA GLU A 107 -10.36 11.76 7.73
C GLU A 107 -11.86 11.62 8.00
N ASN A 108 -12.41 12.54 8.79
CA ASN A 108 -13.82 12.56 9.19
C ASN A 108 -14.28 11.21 9.78
N PHE A 109 -13.42 10.59 10.59
CA PHE A 109 -13.72 9.31 11.22
C PHE A 109 -14.65 9.51 12.43
N LEU A 110 -15.95 9.47 12.17
CA LEU A 110 -17.01 9.76 13.15
C LEU A 110 -17.43 8.56 14.00
N LYS A 111 -16.88 7.36 13.77
CA LYS A 111 -17.25 6.18 14.57
C LYS A 111 -16.68 6.34 15.97
N GLU A 112 -17.56 6.55 16.94
CA GLU A 112 -17.20 6.73 18.35
C GLU A 112 -16.59 5.46 18.95
N ASP A 113 -17.03 4.30 18.46
CA ASP A 113 -16.54 3.00 18.84
C ASP A 113 -15.40 2.55 17.92
N PHE A 114 -14.17 2.69 18.43
CA PHE A 114 -12.97 2.11 17.82
C PHE A 114 -12.90 0.58 18.06
N SER A 115 -14.02 -0.10 17.77
CA SER A 115 -14.25 -1.51 18.03
C SER A 115 -13.54 -2.41 17.01
N ASP A 116 -13.37 -3.68 17.36
CA ASP A 116 -12.66 -4.62 16.48
C ASP A 116 -13.42 -4.88 15.17
N GLN A 117 -14.75 -4.73 15.16
CA GLN A 117 -15.53 -4.82 13.93
C GLN A 117 -15.17 -3.69 12.98
N VAL A 118 -15.02 -2.46 13.49
CA VAL A 118 -14.62 -1.31 12.68
C VAL A 118 -13.22 -1.49 12.13
N LYS A 119 -12.26 -1.94 12.97
CA LYS A 119 -10.89 -2.26 12.52
C LYS A 119 -10.89 -3.30 11.40
N ARG A 120 -11.70 -4.38 11.52
CA ARG A 120 -11.84 -5.40 10.48
C ARG A 120 -12.36 -4.83 9.17
N THR A 121 -13.41 -3.99 9.20
CA THR A 121 -13.92 -3.34 7.98
C THR A 121 -12.87 -2.42 7.35
N LEU A 122 -12.07 -1.72 8.16
CA LEU A 122 -10.99 -0.88 7.64
C LEU A 122 -9.88 -1.70 6.98
N ILE A 123 -9.51 -2.84 7.56
CA ILE A 123 -8.53 -3.76 6.96
C ILE A 123 -9.06 -4.29 5.64
N SER A 124 -10.30 -4.80 5.61
CA SER A 124 -10.98 -5.30 4.41
C SER A 124 -10.97 -4.28 3.27
N SER A 125 -11.39 -3.05 3.58
CA SER A 125 -11.55 -1.99 2.58
C SER A 125 -10.24 -1.33 2.14
N LYS A 126 -9.28 -1.13 3.06
CA LYS A 126 -8.08 -0.30 2.82
C LYS A 126 -6.79 -1.07 2.65
N VAL A 127 -6.69 -2.27 3.23
CA VAL A 127 -5.45 -3.06 3.23
C VAL A 127 -5.56 -4.24 2.29
N THR A 128 -6.60 -5.07 2.44
CA THR A 128 -6.77 -6.28 1.61
C THR A 128 -7.56 -6.03 0.34
N MET A 129 -8.28 -4.90 0.25
CA MET A 129 -9.13 -4.52 -0.89
C MET A 129 -10.18 -5.59 -1.25
N GLU A 130 -10.62 -6.36 -0.26
CA GLU A 130 -11.61 -7.43 -0.44
C GLU A 130 -13.00 -6.92 -0.83
N ASP A 131 -13.26 -5.64 -0.57
CA ASP A 131 -14.52 -4.98 -0.91
C ASP A 131 -14.62 -4.64 -2.41
N ILE A 132 -13.56 -4.89 -3.19
CA ILE A 132 -13.61 -4.77 -4.64
C ILE A 132 -14.36 -5.99 -5.20
N SER A 133 -15.67 -5.85 -5.38
CA SER A 133 -16.42 -6.75 -6.24
C SER A 133 -15.98 -6.52 -7.69
N VAL A 134 -15.12 -7.39 -8.19
CA VAL A 134 -14.94 -7.50 -9.64
C VAL A 134 -16.22 -8.11 -10.17
N GLU A 135 -17.16 -7.27 -10.59
CA GLU A 135 -18.20 -7.74 -11.47
C GLU A 135 -17.48 -8.32 -12.69
N ASN A 136 -17.51 -9.65 -12.80
CA ASN A 136 -17.26 -10.30 -14.07
C ASN A 136 -18.40 -9.85 -14.97
N THR A 137 -18.29 -8.66 -15.56
CA THR A 137 -19.08 -8.26 -16.71
C THR A 137 -18.64 -9.21 -17.80
N GLY A 138 -19.34 -10.35 -17.85
CA GLY A 138 -19.12 -11.43 -18.77
C GLY A 138 -19.38 -10.94 -20.19
N SER A 139 -18.37 -10.29 -20.74
CA SER A 139 -17.92 -10.56 -22.08
C SER A 139 -16.52 -11.13 -21.93
N ASN A 140 -16.43 -12.45 -21.72
CA ASN A 140 -15.33 -13.25 -22.25
C ASN A 140 -15.41 -13.25 -23.79
N SER A 141 -15.59 -12.09 -24.43
CA SER A 141 -14.87 -11.89 -25.67
C SER A 141 -13.43 -11.81 -25.22
N SER A 142 -12.63 -12.78 -25.63
CA SER A 142 -11.24 -12.48 -25.97
C SER A 142 -11.30 -11.29 -26.93
N VAL A 143 -11.33 -10.07 -26.40
CA VAL A 143 -10.88 -8.91 -27.15
C VAL A 143 -9.40 -9.16 -27.20
N ASP A 144 -9.01 -9.96 -28.20
CA ASP A 144 -7.64 -10.04 -28.64
C ASP A 144 -7.21 -8.58 -28.74
N TYR A 145 -6.31 -8.15 -27.85
CA TYR A 145 -5.89 -6.77 -27.77
C TYR A 145 -5.15 -6.48 -29.07
N MET A 146 -5.92 -6.12 -30.10
CA MET A 146 -5.42 -5.61 -31.35
C MET A 146 -5.03 -4.17 -31.07
N GLY A 147 -3.92 -4.01 -30.35
CA GLY A 147 -3.18 -2.77 -30.41
C GLY A 147 -2.81 -2.57 -31.87
N GLN A 148 -3.63 -1.84 -32.64
CA GLN A 148 -3.31 -1.46 -34.02
C GLN A 148 -2.28 -0.33 -34.04
N THR A 149 -1.39 -0.32 -33.05
CA THR A 149 -0.28 0.62 -33.04
C THR A 149 0.90 -0.10 -33.69
N PRO A 150 1.63 0.57 -34.60
CA PRO A 150 2.85 0.02 -35.18
C PRO A 150 3.84 -0.49 -34.12
N LEU A 151 3.82 0.13 -32.94
CA LEU A 151 4.59 -0.28 -31.77
C LEU A 151 4.22 -1.70 -31.30
N TRP A 152 2.92 -1.99 -31.18
CA TRP A 152 2.43 -3.30 -30.74
C TRP A 152 2.79 -4.40 -31.73
N ASP A 153 2.70 -4.13 -33.03
CA ASP A 153 3.13 -5.08 -34.08
C ASP A 153 4.63 -5.35 -34.00
N THR A 154 5.44 -4.31 -33.74
CA THR A 154 6.89 -4.45 -33.61
C THR A 154 7.25 -5.31 -32.40
N ILE A 155 6.58 -5.10 -31.26
CA ILE A 155 6.81 -5.89 -30.04
C ILE A 155 6.31 -7.33 -30.24
N LYS A 156 5.11 -7.54 -30.78
CA LYS A 156 4.52 -8.87 -30.98
C LYS A 156 5.35 -9.74 -31.94
N ASN A 157 5.92 -9.14 -32.97
CA ASN A 157 6.75 -9.84 -33.95
C ASN A 157 8.21 -10.00 -33.49
N SER A 158 8.63 -9.29 -32.44
CA SER A 158 9.94 -9.50 -31.85
C SER A 158 9.93 -10.79 -31.03
N GLN A 159 10.87 -11.71 -31.33
CA GLN A 159 10.98 -13.00 -30.62
C GLN A 159 11.60 -12.81 -29.22
N ILE A 160 10.88 -12.12 -28.33
CA ILE A 160 11.28 -11.93 -26.93
C ILE A 160 11.00 -13.25 -26.20
N THR A 161 12.02 -14.11 -26.12
CA THR A 161 11.97 -15.30 -25.27
C THR A 161 12.29 -14.89 -23.84
N SER A 162 11.32 -15.02 -22.92
CA SER A 162 11.55 -14.78 -21.49
C SER A 162 12.46 -15.86 -20.92
N GLY A 163 13.76 -15.57 -20.84
CA GLY A 163 14.77 -16.41 -20.21
C GLY A 163 15.96 -15.56 -19.77
N LYS A 164 16.46 -15.82 -18.54
CA LYS A 164 17.49 -15.05 -17.82
C LYS A 164 18.88 -14.95 -18.49
N ASN A 165 19.04 -15.34 -19.75
CA ASN A 165 20.29 -15.23 -20.49
C ASN A 165 19.98 -15.00 -21.98
N LYS A 166 19.97 -13.74 -22.44
CA LYS A 166 20.31 -13.41 -23.83
C LYS A 166 20.59 -11.92 -24.03
N ASP A 167 21.47 -11.67 -24.98
CA ASP A 167 22.27 -10.47 -25.15
C ASP A 167 21.46 -9.17 -25.24
N ASN A 168 21.98 -8.15 -24.54
CA ASN A 168 21.55 -6.74 -24.55
C ASN A 168 21.49 -6.12 -25.97
N ASN A 169 21.94 -6.86 -26.99
CA ASN A 169 21.97 -6.46 -28.39
C ASN A 169 20.61 -6.63 -29.08
N ASP A 170 19.82 -7.65 -28.71
CA ASP A 170 18.52 -7.90 -29.33
C ASP A 170 17.52 -6.81 -28.90
N THR A 171 17.49 -6.47 -27.61
CA THR A 171 16.64 -5.38 -27.08
C THR A 171 17.01 -4.02 -27.67
N LYS A 172 18.31 -3.72 -27.82
CA LYS A 172 18.77 -2.46 -28.45
C LYS A 172 18.43 -2.39 -29.93
N THR A 173 18.46 -3.52 -30.63
CA THR A 173 18.10 -3.59 -32.06
C THR A 173 16.61 -3.36 -32.26
N ILE A 174 15.78 -3.95 -31.40
CA ILE A 174 14.32 -3.73 -31.40
C ILE A 174 13.99 -2.27 -31.08
N LEU A 175 14.64 -1.67 -30.08
CA LEU A 175 14.43 -0.25 -29.74
C LEU A 175 14.81 0.69 -30.90
N LYS A 176 15.91 0.41 -31.61
CA LYS A 176 16.29 1.19 -32.80
C LYS A 176 15.27 1.07 -33.92
N GLN A 177 14.74 -0.12 -34.18
CA GLN A 177 13.69 -0.33 -35.19
C GLN A 177 12.40 0.41 -34.83
N ILE A 178 12.03 0.43 -33.55
CA ILE A 178 10.88 1.21 -33.06
C ILE A 178 11.10 2.70 -33.33
N LEU A 179 12.25 3.26 -32.95
CA LEU A 179 12.56 4.69 -33.14
C LEU A 179 12.55 5.09 -34.61
N GLN A 180 13.16 4.28 -35.48
CA GLN A 180 13.22 4.55 -36.92
C GLN A 180 11.84 4.53 -37.59
N ASN A 181 10.93 3.67 -37.11
CA ASN A 181 9.55 3.62 -37.59
C ASN A 181 8.71 4.84 -37.16
N TYR A 182 9.08 5.51 -36.07
CA TYR A 182 8.45 6.76 -35.64
C TYR A 182 9.01 7.97 -36.41
N GLU A 183 10.32 8.03 -36.66
CA GLU A 183 10.95 9.12 -37.43
C GLU A 183 10.46 9.16 -38.89
N ASN A 184 10.25 8.00 -39.52
CA ASN A 184 9.74 7.91 -40.90
C ASN A 184 8.25 8.26 -41.06
N LYS A 185 7.51 8.51 -39.97
CA LYS A 185 6.09 8.90 -40.00
C LYS A 185 5.86 10.41 -39.86
N GLU A 186 6.88 11.20 -39.53
CA GLU A 186 6.81 12.66 -39.45
C GLU A 186 7.42 13.38 -40.69
N SER A 187 7.71 12.66 -41.78
CA SER A 187 8.10 13.19 -43.10
C SER A 187 7.04 12.87 -44.15
#